data_AF-A0A2E7D2K5-F1
#
_entry.id   AF-A0A2E7D2K5-F1
#
_cell.length_a   1.000
_cell.length_b   1.000
_cell.length_c   1.000
_cell.angle_alpha   90.00
_cell.angle_beta   90.00
_cell.angle_gamma   90.00
#
_symmetry.space_group_name_H-M   'P 1'
#
loop_
_entity.id
_entity.type
_entity.pdbx_description
1 polymer ?
#
loop_
_entity_poly.entity_id
_entity_poly.type
_entity_poly.pdbx_seq_one_letter_code
_entity_poly.pdbx_strand_id
1 'polypeptide(L)'
;MRAVAANSLFSSYQPIGGTYDEVFAADGRPHKHCRPVIDTLNQLSPAELDRSFRQAQQLVRDDGVSFNVFDESGSSPRSWQLDILPVMISRADFQLLSDALIQ
;
A
#
# COMPACT_ATOMS: atom_id res chain seq x y z
N MET A 1 10.57 22.50 -5.70
CA MET A 1 9.59 21.48 -5.21
C MET A 1 9.20 20.64 -6.42
N ARG A 2 9.56 19.35 -6.48
CA ARG A 2 9.65 18.57 -7.74
C ARG A 2 8.40 17.72 -8.01
N ALA A 3 7.97 17.69 -9.27
CA ALA A 3 7.09 16.68 -9.83
C ALA A 3 7.72 15.29 -9.72
N VAL A 4 6.93 14.22 -9.91
CA VAL A 4 7.43 12.85 -10.06
C VAL A 4 8.59 12.87 -11.06
N ALA A 5 9.79 12.50 -10.61
CA ALA A 5 10.97 12.54 -11.46
C ALA A 5 10.82 11.55 -12.63
N ALA A 6 11.40 11.86 -13.79
CA ALA A 6 11.36 10.98 -14.97
C ALA A 6 11.91 9.56 -14.74
N ASN A 7 12.65 9.36 -13.63
CA ASN A 7 13.22 8.07 -13.20
C ASN A 7 12.56 7.48 -11.93
N SER A 8 11.34 7.95 -11.60
CA SER A 8 10.55 7.44 -10.47
C SER A 8 9.94 6.07 -10.78
N LEU A 9 9.77 5.23 -9.74
CA LEU A 9 9.03 3.97 -9.78
C LEU A 9 7.60 4.17 -10.34
N PHE A 10 7.03 5.34 -10.12
CA PHE A 10 5.66 5.70 -10.49
C PHE A 10 5.55 6.43 -11.83
N SER A 11 6.61 6.48 -12.64
CA SER A 11 6.64 7.24 -13.90
C SER A 11 5.59 6.76 -14.92
N SER A 12 5.18 5.50 -14.87
CA SER A 12 4.12 4.92 -15.72
C SER A 12 2.74 4.87 -15.04
N TYR A 13 2.63 5.34 -13.80
CA TYR A 13 1.36 5.31 -13.07
C TYR A 13 0.46 6.47 -13.53
N GLN A 14 -0.80 6.16 -13.83
CA GLN A 14 -1.81 7.15 -14.16
C GLN A 14 -3.02 6.97 -13.24
N PRO A 15 -3.38 8.00 -12.46
CA PRO A 15 -4.61 8.00 -11.68
C PRO A 15 -5.82 7.73 -12.57
N ILE A 16 -6.77 6.96 -12.06
CA ILE A 16 -8.02 6.68 -12.77
C ILE A 16 -8.88 7.96 -12.76
N GLY A 17 -9.28 8.40 -13.94
CA GLY A 17 -10.12 9.59 -14.10
C GLY A 17 -11.47 9.43 -13.42
N GLY A 18 -11.93 10.46 -12.71
CA GLY A 18 -13.22 10.48 -12.03
C GLY A 18 -13.24 9.79 -10.66
N THR A 19 -12.11 9.27 -10.19
CA THR A 19 -11.96 8.71 -8.84
C THR A 19 -10.93 9.48 -8.02
N TYR A 20 -11.10 9.49 -6.70
CA TYR A 20 -10.05 9.97 -5.80
C TYR A 20 -8.92 8.93 -5.76
N ASP A 21 -7.70 9.42 -5.90
CA ASP A 21 -6.49 8.61 -5.83
C ASP A 21 -5.79 8.86 -4.49
N GLU A 22 -5.56 7.79 -3.74
CA GLU A 22 -5.01 7.84 -2.39
C GLU A 22 -3.53 8.23 -2.34
N VAL A 23 -2.82 8.15 -3.47
CA VAL A 23 -1.39 8.41 -3.54
C VAL A 23 -1.11 9.73 -4.23
N PHE A 24 -1.78 10.03 -5.35
CA PHE A 24 -1.52 11.18 -6.20
C PHE A 24 -2.73 12.11 -6.31
N ALA A 25 -2.49 13.41 -6.26
CA ALA A 25 -3.48 14.41 -6.64
C ALA A 25 -3.66 14.43 -8.17
N ALA A 26 -4.74 15.10 -8.62
CA ALA A 26 -5.07 15.23 -10.04
C ALA A 26 -3.98 15.91 -10.89
N ASP A 27 -3.04 16.64 -10.27
CA ASP A 27 -1.88 17.25 -10.93
C ASP A 27 -0.67 16.29 -11.03
N GLY A 28 -0.84 15.01 -10.66
CA GLY A 28 0.18 13.97 -10.68
C GLY A 28 1.19 14.05 -9.55
N ARG A 29 0.98 14.92 -8.55
CA ARG A 29 1.88 15.04 -7.39
C ARG A 29 1.40 14.13 -6.26
N PRO A 30 2.31 13.48 -5.52
CA PRO A 30 1.89 12.67 -4.38
C PRO A 30 1.30 13.55 -3.27
N HIS A 31 0.28 13.05 -2.58
CA HIS A 31 -0.27 13.71 -1.39
C HIS A 31 0.81 13.94 -0.34
N LYS A 32 0.68 15.01 0.45
CA LYS A 32 1.70 15.42 1.41
C LYS A 32 2.06 14.31 2.41
N HIS A 33 1.07 13.57 2.87
CA HIS A 33 1.25 12.48 3.84
C HIS A 33 1.90 11.24 3.20
N CYS A 34 1.73 11.03 1.89
CA CYS A 34 2.33 9.93 1.13
C CYS A 34 3.80 10.20 0.76
N ARG A 35 4.23 11.46 0.72
CA ARG A 35 5.55 11.85 0.20
C ARG A 35 6.75 11.11 0.83
N PRO A 36 6.84 10.94 2.16
CA PRO A 36 7.96 10.22 2.77
C PRO A 36 8.08 8.76 2.30
N VAL A 37 6.94 8.08 2.09
CA VAL A 37 6.89 6.71 1.59
C VAL A 37 7.30 6.67 0.13
N ILE A 38 6.76 7.56 -0.71
CA ILE A 38 7.11 7.67 -2.12
C ILE A 38 8.60 7.97 -2.32
N ASP A 39 9.17 8.87 -1.53
CA ASP A 39 10.60 9.19 -1.57
C ASP A 39 11.46 7.98 -1.18
N THR A 40 11.00 7.17 -0.23
CA THR A 40 11.67 5.92 0.18
C THR A 40 11.60 4.86 -0.91
N LEU A 41 10.42 4.64 -1.49
CA LEU A 41 10.22 3.66 -2.56
C LEU A 41 11.05 3.99 -3.81
N ASN A 42 11.20 5.29 -4.13
CA ASN A 42 12.04 5.74 -5.24
C ASN A 42 13.55 5.54 -5.02
N GLN A 43 13.99 5.26 -3.79
CA GLN A 43 15.39 4.96 -3.48
C GLN A 43 15.69 3.46 -3.57
N LEU A 44 14.65 2.60 -3.61
CA LEU A 44 14.81 1.16 -3.69
C LEU A 44 15.03 0.72 -5.13
N SER A 45 16.00 -0.15 -5.33
CA SER A 45 16.16 -0.89 -6.58
C SER A 45 15.06 -1.95 -6.74
N PRO A 46 14.78 -2.40 -7.97
CA PRO A 46 13.84 -3.50 -8.20
C PRO A 46 14.16 -4.78 -7.40
N ALA A 47 15.46 -5.07 -7.21
CA ALA A 47 15.90 -6.23 -6.44
C ALA A 47 15.58 -6.10 -4.93
N GLU A 48 15.67 -4.89 -4.38
CA GLU A 48 15.31 -4.63 -2.98
C GLU A 48 13.80 -4.70 -2.76
N LEU A 49 13.00 -4.20 -3.71
CA LEU A 49 11.54 -4.33 -3.67
C LEU A 49 11.11 -5.80 -3.70
N ASP A 50 11.67 -6.58 -4.62
CA ASP A 50 11.41 -8.02 -4.76
C ASP A 50 11.87 -8.83 -3.53
N ARG A 51 13.01 -8.44 -2.93
CA ARG A 51 13.45 -8.99 -1.65
C ARG A 51 12.44 -8.70 -0.53
N SER A 52 11.97 -7.46 -0.39
CA SER A 52 10.96 -7.08 0.62
C SER A 52 9.66 -7.85 0.42
N PHE A 53 9.21 -8.02 -0.83
CA PHE A 53 8.04 -8.82 -1.17
C PHE A 53 8.17 -10.28 -0.71
N ARG A 54 9.27 -10.94 -1.06
CA ARG A 54 9.53 -12.31 -0.60
C ARG A 54 9.60 -12.43 0.91
N GLN A 55 10.19 -11.45 1.59
CA GLN A 55 10.29 -11.45 3.05
C GLN A 55 8.92 -11.32 3.70
N ALA A 56 8.05 -10.42 3.22
CA ALA A 56 6.69 -10.29 3.72
C ALA A 56 5.88 -11.58 3.52
N GLN A 57 5.99 -12.22 2.35
CA GLN A 57 5.35 -13.51 2.12
C GLN A 57 5.88 -14.62 3.01
N GLN A 58 7.20 -14.63 3.30
CA GLN A 58 7.79 -15.60 4.21
C GLN A 58 7.29 -15.39 5.64
N LEU A 59 7.20 -14.14 6.10
CA LEU A 59 6.66 -13.81 7.41
C LEU A 59 5.23 -14.31 7.58
N VAL A 60 4.37 -14.09 6.57
CA VAL A 60 2.98 -14.59 6.61
C VAL A 60 2.92 -16.12 6.67
N ARG A 61 3.84 -16.81 5.98
CA ARG A 61 3.94 -18.29 6.06
C ARG A 61 4.41 -18.75 7.44
N ASP A 62 5.42 -18.10 8.01
CA ASP A 62 6.05 -18.50 9.27
C ASP A 62 5.17 -18.22 10.49
N ASP A 63 4.46 -17.08 10.49
CA ASP A 63 3.54 -16.70 11.58
C ASP A 63 2.24 -17.52 11.55
N GLY A 64 2.04 -18.36 10.53
CA GLY A 64 0.86 -19.22 10.41
C GLY A 64 -0.45 -18.44 10.25
N VAL A 65 -0.38 -17.18 9.82
CA VAL A 65 -1.57 -16.33 9.64
C VAL A 65 -2.37 -16.82 8.44
N SER A 66 -3.39 -17.63 8.72
CA SER A 66 -4.34 -18.13 7.75
C SER A 66 -5.66 -17.39 7.87
N PHE A 67 -6.26 -17.06 6.72
CA PHE A 67 -7.66 -16.64 6.70
C PHE A 67 -8.51 -17.91 6.59
N ASN A 68 -9.30 -18.22 7.61
CA ASN A 68 -10.27 -19.30 7.52
C ASN A 68 -11.40 -18.86 6.60
N VAL A 69 -11.41 -19.37 5.36
CA VAL A 69 -12.55 -19.24 4.47
C VAL A 69 -13.60 -20.22 4.98
N PHE A 70 -14.57 -19.73 5.76
CA PHE A 70 -15.78 -20.49 6.08
C PHE A 70 -16.71 -20.46 4.87
N ASP A 71 -16.35 -21.24 3.86
CA ASP A 71 -17.20 -21.56 2.71
C ASP A 71 -17.82 -22.94 2.99
N GLU A 72 -19.14 -23.04 2.91
CA GLU A 72 -19.91 -24.28 3.12
C GLU A 72 -19.52 -25.41 2.15
N SER A 73 -18.68 -25.13 1.14
CA SER A 73 -18.21 -26.11 0.14
C SER A 73 -16.84 -26.75 0.44
N GLY A 74 -16.21 -26.48 1.59
CA GLY A 74 -14.97 -27.17 1.99
C GLY A 74 -13.73 -26.76 1.19
N SER A 75 -13.69 -25.51 0.72
CA SER A 75 -12.52 -24.92 0.08
C SER A 75 -11.29 -24.97 1.01
N SER A 76 -10.16 -25.49 0.51
CA SER A 76 -8.90 -25.55 1.27
C SER A 76 -8.48 -24.16 1.78
N PRO A 77 -7.91 -24.06 3.00
CA PRO A 77 -7.47 -22.80 3.57
C PRO A 77 -6.47 -22.12 2.62
N ARG A 78 -6.72 -20.85 2.28
CA ARG A 78 -5.76 -20.03 1.52
C ARG A 78 -4.86 -19.26 2.48
N SER A 79 -3.55 -19.27 2.21
CA SER A 79 -2.60 -18.40 2.90
C SER A 79 -2.98 -16.93 2.67
N TRP A 80 -2.90 -16.11 3.73
CA TRP A 80 -3.14 -14.68 3.62
C TRP A 80 -2.16 -14.05 2.62
N GLN A 81 -2.64 -13.12 1.80
CA GLN A 81 -1.81 -12.34 0.88
C GLN A 81 -1.62 -10.96 1.49
N LEU A 82 -0.40 -10.69 1.95
CA LEU A 82 -0.01 -9.38 2.45
C LEU A 82 0.61 -8.57 1.32
N ASP A 83 0.07 -7.38 1.08
CA ASP A 83 0.74 -6.37 0.25
C ASP A 83 1.87 -5.72 1.06
N ILE A 84 3.01 -5.48 0.41
CA ILE A 84 4.13 -4.77 1.02
C ILE A 84 3.96 -3.26 1.04
N LEU A 85 3.04 -2.72 0.22
CA LEU A 85 2.74 -1.30 0.20
C LEU A 85 1.72 -0.99 1.30
N PRO A 86 2.10 -0.13 2.27
CA PRO A 86 1.17 0.25 3.32
C PRO A 86 0.07 1.16 2.76
N VAL A 87 -1.13 1.04 3.33
CA VAL A 87 -2.17 2.05 3.16
C VAL A 87 -1.76 3.27 3.98
N MET A 88 -1.54 4.39 3.29
CA MET A 88 -1.14 5.64 3.92
C MET A 88 -2.39 6.42 4.32
N ILE A 89 -2.52 6.73 5.62
CA ILE A 89 -3.63 7.53 6.14
C ILE A 89 -3.02 8.73 6.85
N SER A 90 -3.52 9.93 6.56
CA SER A 90 -3.03 11.13 7.24
C SER A 90 -3.44 11.10 8.72
N ARG A 91 -2.64 11.73 9.59
CA ARG A 91 -2.97 11.84 11.02
C ARG A 91 -4.35 12.47 11.24
N ALA A 92 -4.72 13.46 10.43
CA ALA A 92 -5.99 14.15 10.55
C ALA A 92 -7.16 13.21 10.21
N ASP A 93 -7.04 12.46 9.11
CA ASP A 93 -8.09 11.53 8.68
C ASP A 93 -8.25 10.37 9.65
N PHE A 94 -7.13 9.82 10.14
CA PHE A 94 -7.15 8.75 11.14
C PHE A 94 -7.79 9.20 12.45
N GLN A 95 -7.48 10.42 12.90
CA GLN A 95 -8.08 10.99 14.12
C GLN A 95 -9.59 11.16 13.96
N LEU A 96 -10.02 11.75 12.84
CA LEU A 96 -11.44 11.92 12.53
C LEU A 96 -12.18 10.58 12.52
N LEU A 97 -11.63 9.57 11.84
CA LEU A 97 -12.23 8.24 11.76
C LEU A 97 -12.30 7.58 13.14
N SER A 98 -11.21 7.67 13.92
CA SER A 98 -11.15 7.08 15.26
C SER A 98 -12.18 7.72 16.19
N ASP A 99 -12.29 9.04 16.18
CA ASP A 99 -13.25 9.78 17.01
C ASP A 99 -14.70 9.46 16.63
N ALA A 100 -14.97 9.21 15.35
CA ALA A 100 -16.29 8.83 14.87
C ALA A 100 -16.67 7.38 15.23
N LEU A 101 -15.70 6.45 15.28
CA LEU A 101 -15.94 5.04 15.59
C LEU A 101 -16.08 4.72 17.09
N ILE A 102 -15.65 5.63 17.98
CA ILE A 102 -15.74 5.45 19.43
C ILE A 102 -17.15 5.77 19.99
N GLN A 103 -18.01 6.41 19.18
CA GLN A 103 -19.37 6.84 19.57
C GLN A 103 -20.38 5.70 19.62
#